data_AF-A0A6M3XV83-F1
#
_entry.id   AF-A0A6M3XV83-F1
#
_cell.length_a   1.000
_cell.length_b   1.000
_cell.length_c   1.000
_cell.angle_alpha   90.00
_cell.angle_beta   90.00
_cell.angle_gamma   90.00
#
_symmetry.space_group_name_H-M   'P 1'
#
loop_
_entity.id
_entity.type
_entity.pdbx_description
1 polymer ?
#
loop_
_entity_poly.entity_id
_entity_poly.type
_entity_poly.pdbx_seq_one_letter_code
_entity_poly.pdbx_strand_id
1 'polypeptide(L)' 'MYYALTMKRVNFHLSDLQISMLKKLSKKLDLSVAELIRRAIDIFLFLENKKRENQH' A
#
# COMPACT_ATOMS: atom_id res chain seq x y z
N MET A 1 -9.94 18.13 1.33
CA MET A 1 -9.07 17.37 2.24
C MET A 1 -9.93 16.70 3.31
N TYR A 2 -10.64 15.61 2.97
CA TYR A 2 -11.64 14.97 3.86
C TYR A 2 -11.37 13.49 4.15
N TYR A 3 -10.47 12.84 3.42
CA TYR A 3 -10.30 11.38 3.48
C TYR A 3 -9.63 10.87 4.76
N ALA A 4 -8.78 11.67 5.42
CA ALA A 4 -8.00 11.19 6.56
C ALA A 4 -8.83 10.91 7.84
N LEU A 5 -10.01 11.55 7.98
CA LEU A 5 -10.82 11.47 9.21
C LEU A 5 -11.71 10.22 9.27
N THR A 6 -11.97 9.56 8.14
CA THR A 6 -12.87 8.39 8.06
C THR A 6 -12.13 7.07 7.82
N MET A 7 -10.81 7.11 7.59
CA MET A 7 -10.03 5.89 7.35
C MET A 7 -9.85 5.08 8.64
N LYS A 8 -10.35 3.84 8.62
CA LYS A 8 -10.10 2.87 9.70
C LYS A 8 -8.60 2.59 9.79
N ARG A 9 -8.03 2.77 10.98
CA ARG A 9 -6.64 2.36 11.26
C ARG A 9 -6.57 0.85 11.43
N VAL A 10 -5.57 0.24 10.80
CA VAL A 10 -5.28 -1.19 10.93
C VAL A 10 -3.81 -1.33 11.25
N ASN A 11 -3.50 -2.12 12.28
CA ASN A 11 -2.13 -2.44 12.63
C ASN A 11 -1.72 -3.72 11.91
N PHE A 12 -0.59 -3.67 11.21
CA PHE A 12 0.04 -4.85 10.61
C PHE A 12 1.48 -4.94 11.10
N HIS A 13 1.87 -6.15 11.49
CA HIS A 13 3.26 -6.42 11.81
C HIS A 13 4.03 -6.74 10.54
N LEU A 14 5.21 -6.13 10.40
CA LEU A 14 6.17 -6.38 9.32
C LEU A 14 7.49 -6.78 9.96
N SER A 15 8.25 -7.64 9.29
CA SER A 15 9.60 -7.96 9.75
C SER A 15 10.52 -6.75 9.65
N ASP A 16 11.59 -6.73 10.45
CA ASP A 16 12.57 -5.64 10.46
C ASP A 16 13.20 -5.42 9.07
N LEU A 17 13.41 -6.51 8.32
CA LEU A 17 13.89 -6.45 6.94
C LEU A 17 12.90 -5.70 6.03
N GLN A 18 11.60 -6.02 6.11
CA GLN A 18 10.56 -5.37 5.32
C GLN A 18 10.46 -3.88 5.67
N ILE A 19 10.52 -3.53 6.97
CA ILE A 19 10.51 -2.14 7.44
C ILE A 19 11.73 -1.38 6.90
N SER A 20 12.92 -1.98 6.94
CA SER A 20 14.16 -1.39 6.42
C SER A 20 14.07 -1.11 4.92
N MET A 21 13.54 -2.07 4.15
CA MET A 21 13.34 -1.91 2.71
C MET A 21 12.34 -0.80 2.39
N LEU A 22 11.21 -0.73 3.11
CA LEU A 22 10.21 0.33 2.93
C LEU A 22 10.78 1.72 3.25
N LYS A 23 11.58 1.85 4.32
CA LYS A 23 12.24 3.11 4.67
C LYS A 23 13.23 3.56 3.59
N LYS A 24 14.01 2.64 3.03
CA LYS A 24 14.92 2.94 1.91
C LYS A 24 14.15 3.41 0.68
N LEU A 25 13.05 2.72 0.34
CA LEU A 25 12.22 3.06 -0.81
C LEU A 25 11.54 4.43 -0.65
N SER A 26 11.01 4.71 0.55
CA SER A 26 10.42 5.99 0.93
C SER A 26 11.38 7.15 0.69
N LYS A 27 12.64 7.03 1.14
CA LYS A 27 13.68 8.04 0.91
C LYS A 27 14.04 8.17 -0.57
N LYS A 28 14.15 7.05 -1.29
CA LYS A 28 14.52 7.06 -2.71
C LYS A 28 13.49 7.75 -3.60
N LEU A 29 12.21 7.60 -3.27
CA LEU A 29 11.10 8.10 -4.08
C LEU A 29 10.51 9.42 -3.57
N ASP A 30 11.02 9.93 -2.44
CA ASP A 30 10.48 11.09 -1.73
C ASP A 30 8.97 10.98 -1.45
N LEU A 31 8.55 9.80 -0.99
CA LEU A 31 7.16 9.48 -0.66
C LEU A 31 7.05 8.92 0.74
N SER A 32 5.94 9.18 1.43
CA SER A 32 5.67 8.54 2.71
C SER A 32 5.49 7.03 2.58
N VAL A 33 5.86 6.27 3.61
CA VAL A 33 5.63 4.81 3.66
C VAL A 33 4.15 4.47 3.49
N ALA A 34 3.25 5.29 4.06
CA ALA A 34 1.80 5.11 3.92
C ALA A 34 1.34 5.21 2.45
N GLU A 35 1.87 6.17 1.71
CA GLU A 35 1.55 6.35 0.28
C GLU A 35 2.10 5.21 -0.58
N LEU A 36 3.30 4.70 -0.27
CA LEU A 36 3.85 3.53 -0.94
C LEU A 36 2.98 2.28 -0.74
N ILE A 37 2.55 2.03 0.51
CA ILE A 37 1.70 0.89 0.85
C ILE A 37 0.34 1.03 0.17
N ARG A 38 -0.28 2.22 0.20
CA ARG A 38 -1.56 2.49 -0.47
C ARG A 38 -1.48 2.17 -1.95
N ARG A 39 -0.46 2.67 -2.67
CA ARG A 39 -0.26 2.40 -4.10
C ARG A 39 -0.08 0.90 -4.39
N ALA A 40 0.70 0.21 -3.56
CA ALA A 40 0.90 -1.23 -3.72
C ALA A 40 -0.41 -2.01 -3.58
N ILE A 41 -1.24 -1.66 -2.59
CA ILE A 41 -2.56 -2.25 -2.39
C ILE A 41 -3.50 -1.94 -3.56
N ASP A 42 -3.54 -0.70 -4.04
CA ASP A 42 -4.39 -0.30 -5.17
C ASP A 42 -4.04 -1.10 -6.43
N ILE A 43 -2.74 -1.26 -6.72
CA ILE A 43 -2.26 -2.06 -7.86
C ILE A 43 -2.66 -3.53 -7.69
N PHE A 44 -2.44 -4.10 -6.51
CA PHE A 44 -2.82 -5.48 -6.23
C PHE A 44 -4.33 -5.71 -6.44
N LEU A 45 -5.17 -4.84 -5.86
CA LEU A 45 -6.63 -4.94 -6.00
C LEU A 45 -7.09 -4.76 -7.44
N PHE A 46 -6.49 -3.83 -8.19
CA PHE A 46 -6.79 -3.64 -9.60
C PHE A 46 -6.51 -4.91 -10.42
N LEU A 47 -5.36 -5.53 -10.21
CA LEU A 47 -4.98 -6.77 -10.90
C LEU A 47 -5.90 -7.94 -10.52
N GLU A 48 -6.24 -8.08 -9.24
CA GLU A 48 -7.17 -9.11 -8.77
C GLU A 48 -8.59 -8.92 -9.33
N ASN A 49 -9.09 -7.68 -9.38
CA ASN A 49 -10.38 -7.37 -10.00
C ASN A 49 -10.41 -7.77 -11.48
N LYS A 50 -9.40 -7.35 -12.24
CA LYS A 50 -9.30 -7.68 -13.67
C LYS A 50 -9.23 -9.19 -13.92
N LYS A 51 -8.56 -9.93 -13.04
CA LYS A 51 -8.51 -11.40 -13.12
C LYS A 51 -9.89 -12.04 -12.91
N ARG A 52 -10.69 -11.49 -12.00
CA ARG A 52 -12.07 -11.99 -11.75
C ARG A 52 -13.02 -11.70 -12.91
N GLU A 53 -12.89 -10.53 -13.54
CA GLU A 53 -13.70 -10.16 -14.71
C GLU A 53 -13.45 -11.07 -15.92
N ASN A 54 -12.21 -11.51 -16.14
CA ASN A 54 -11.84 -12.38 -17.27
C ASN A 54 -12.20 -13.86 -17.08
N GLN A 55 -12.76 -14.24 -15.92
CA GLN A 55 -13.20 -15.61 -15.61
C GLN A 55 -14.72 -15.81 -15.81
N HIS A 56 -15.43 -14.73 -16.18
CA HIS A 56 -16.84 -14.72 -16.55
C HIS A 56 -16.98 -14.36 -18.03
#